data_AF-I3DIQ0-F1
#
_entry.id   AF-I3DIQ0-F1
#
_cell.length_a   1.000
_cell.length_b   1.000
_cell.length_c   1.000
_cell.angle_alpha   90.00
_cell.angle_beta   90.00
_cell.angle_gamma   90.00
#
_symmetry.space_group_name_H-M   'P 1'
#
loop_
_entity.id
_entity.type
_entity.pdbx_description
1 polymer ?
#
loop_
_entity_poly.entity_id
_entity_poly.type
_entity_poly.pdbx_seq_one_letter_code
_entity_poly.pdbx_strand_id
1 'polypeptide(L)' 'MEIENSLLSLTHEQQQQAVEKIQTLMQQGMSSGEAITTVARELRQAYAEQTKSAEK' A
#
# COMPACT_ATOMS: atom_id res chain seq x y z
N MET A 1 -21.04 -13.64 7.12
CA MET A 1 -19.81 -14.06 6.43
C MET A 1 -18.81 -12.93 6.65
N GLU A 2 -18.18 -12.90 7.83
CA GLU A 2 -17.28 -11.84 8.30
C GLU A 2 -15.82 -12.29 8.14
N ILE A 3 -15.44 -12.65 6.92
CA ILE A 3 -14.05 -12.84 6.57
C ILE A 3 -13.76 -11.71 5.59
N GLU A 4 -13.03 -10.68 6.00
CA GLU A 4 -12.02 -9.96 5.17
C GLU A 4 -11.65 -8.54 5.66
N ASN A 5 -12.46 -7.84 6.47
CA ASN A 5 -12.20 -6.41 6.69
C ASN A 5 -11.12 -6.05 7.74
N SER A 6 -10.39 -7.05 8.25
CA SER A 6 -9.33 -6.84 9.25
C SER A 6 -7.93 -7.20 8.75
N LEU A 7 -7.81 -7.81 7.55
CA LEU A 7 -6.51 -8.20 7.00
C LEU A 7 -5.86 -7.14 6.09
N LEU A 8 -6.61 -6.12 5.67
CA LEU A 8 -6.08 -5.01 4.86
C LEU A 8 -6.84 -3.74 5.24
N SER A 9 -6.42 -3.03 6.27
CA SER A 9 -6.97 -1.71 6.65
C SER A 9 -6.58 -0.61 5.64
N LEU A 10 -6.51 -0.94 4.36
CA LEU A 10 -6.26 -0.02 3.25
C LEU A 10 -7.61 0.33 2.62
N THR A 11 -7.84 1.61 2.36
CA THR A 11 -9.01 2.03 1.59
C THR A 11 -8.94 1.44 0.17
N HIS A 12 -10.08 1.30 -0.52
CA HIS A 12 -10.10 0.89 -1.93
C HIS A 12 -9.16 1.76 -2.79
N GLU A 13 -9.06 3.05 -2.47
CA GLU A 13 -8.16 3.99 -3.14
C GLU A 13 -6.68 3.65 -2.90
N GLN A 14 -6.29 3.32 -1.66
CA GLN A 14 -4.92 2.93 -1.33
C GLN A 14 -4.53 1.60 -1.97
N GLN A 15 -5.45 0.64 -2.08
CA GLN A 15 -5.22 -0.58 -2.85
C GLN A 15 -4.95 -0.26 -4.32
N GLN A 16 -5.74 0.66 -4.90
CA GLN A 16 -5.59 0.98 -6.31
C GLN A 16 -4.27 1.72 -6.60
N GLN A 17 -3.89 2.66 -5.72
CA GLN A 17 -2.58 3.31 -5.76
C GLN A 17 -1.43 2.30 -5.62
N ALA A 18 -1.57 1.30 -4.76
CA ALA A 18 -0.58 0.25 -4.60
C ALA A 18 -0.37 -0.54 -5.90
N VAL A 19 -1.46 -0.89 -6.59
CA VAL A 19 -1.42 -1.64 -7.85
C VAL A 19 -0.77 -0.81 -8.96
N GLU A 20 -1.13 0.46 -9.12
CA GLU A 20 -0.51 1.35 -10.11
C GLU A 20 0.98 1.53 -9.86
N LYS A 21 1.37 1.65 -8.58
CA LYS A 21 2.78 1.84 -8.22
C LYS A 21 3.61 0.59 -8.45
N ILE A 22 3.07 -0.59 -8.15
CA ILE A 22 3.71 -1.87 -8.50
C ILE A 22 3.89 -1.98 -10.02
N GLN A 23 2.85 -1.68 -10.82
CA GLN A 23 2.95 -1.70 -12.28
C GLN A 23 4.00 -0.72 -12.81
N THR A 24 4.04 0.49 -12.27
CA THR A 24 5.03 1.51 -12.62
C THR A 24 6.46 1.02 -12.33
N LEU A 25 6.68 0.43 -11.17
CA LEU A 25 7.99 -0.12 -10.79
C LEU A 25 8.38 -1.29 -11.70
N MET A 26 7.43 -2.16 -12.04
CA MET A 26 7.66 -3.24 -13.01
C MET A 26 8.01 -2.71 -14.41
N GLN A 27 7.38 -1.63 -14.87
CA GLN A 27 7.72 -0.98 -16.14
C GLN A 27 9.13 -0.38 -16.14
N GLN A 28 9.64 0.02 -14.97
CA GLN A 28 11.03 0.46 -14.80
C GLN A 28 12.04 -0.70 -14.76
N GLY A 29 11.56 -1.95 -14.89
CA GLY A 29 12.39 -3.15 -14.84
C GLY A 29 12.61 -3.73 -13.45
N MET A 30 11.88 -3.25 -12.43
CA MET A 30 11.91 -3.82 -11.08
C MET A 30 11.19 -5.18 -11.05
N SER A 31 11.75 -6.14 -10.31
CA SER A 31 11.08 -7.42 -10.11
C SER A 31 9.79 -7.25 -9.30
N SER A 32 8.77 -8.06 -9.58
CA SER A 32 7.48 -7.96 -8.89
C SER A 32 7.61 -8.06 -7.36
N GLY A 33 8.54 -8.88 -6.83
CA GLY A 33 8.76 -9.01 -5.40
C GLY A 33 9.37 -7.75 -4.75
N GLU A 34 10.29 -7.10 -5.46
CA GLU A 34 10.94 -5.87 -5.00
C GLU A 34 9.98 -4.68 -5.09
N ALA A 35 9.14 -4.64 -6.14
CA ALA A 35 8.08 -3.66 -6.30
C ALA A 35 7.04 -3.76 -5.18
N ILE A 36 6.56 -4.97 -4.86
CA ILE A 36 5.61 -5.22 -3.77
C ILE A 36 6.22 -4.79 -2.42
N THR A 37 7.49 -5.12 -2.18
CA THR A 37 8.16 -4.78 -0.93
C THR A 37 8.28 -3.26 -0.75
N THR A 38 8.62 -2.55 -1.82
CA THR A 38 8.71 -1.09 -1.85
C THR A 38 7.37 -0.45 -1.52
N VAL A 39 6.31 -0.86 -2.23
CA VAL A 39 4.95 -0.33 -2.03
C VAL A 39 4.40 -0.67 -0.65
N ALA A 40 4.61 -1.89 -0.15
CA ALA A 40 4.21 -2.27 1.20
C ALA A 40 4.89 -1.42 2.28
N ARG A 41 6.15 -1.02 2.06
CA ARG A 41 6.86 -0.12 2.98
C ARG A 41 6.28 1.29 2.95
N GLU A 42 6.04 1.84 1.77
CA GLU A 42 5.43 3.16 1.61
C GLU A 42 4.02 3.23 2.20
N LEU A 43 3.19 2.21 1.96
CA LEU A 43 1.84 2.13 2.53
C LEU A 43 1.87 2.15 4.06
N ARG A 44 2.78 1.39 4.69
CA ARG A 44 2.95 1.41 6.15
C ARG A 44 3.38 2.78 6.67
N GLN A 45 4.28 3.47 5.96
CA GLN A 45 4.71 4.83 6.34
C GLN A 45 3.56 5.83 6.21
N ALA A 46 2.85 5.81 5.08
CA ALA A 46 1.69 6.67 4.85
C ALA A 46 0.60 6.43 5.91
N TYR A 47 0.35 5.18 6.28
CA TYR A 47 -0.61 4.84 7.33
C TYR A 47 -0.18 5.37 8.70
N ALA A 48 1.10 5.20 9.05
CA ALA A 48 1.66 5.72 10.30
C ALA A 48 1.68 7.26 10.36
N GLU A 49 1.88 7.93 9.24
CA GLU A 49 1.79 9.40 9.16
C GLU A 49 0.34 9.88 9.22
N GLN A 50 -0.59 9.16 8.60
CA GLN A 50 -2.02 9.48 8.60
C GLN A 50 -2.63 9.32 10.00
N THR A 51 -2.25 8.27 10.74
CA THR A 51 -2.68 8.12 12.15
C THR A 51 -2.07 9.20 13.04
N LYS A 52 -0.80 9.55 12.84
CA LYS A 52 -0.11 10.57 13.64
C LYS A 52 -0.60 12.00 13.37
N SER A 53 -1.15 12.26 12.20
CA SER A 53 -1.74 13.57 11.83
C SER A 53 -3.21 13.70 12.23
N ALA A 54 -3.93 12.59 12.42
CA ALA A 54 -5.29 12.60 12.97
C ALA A 54 -5.34 12.88 14.48
N GLU A 55 -4.22 12.77 15.21
CA GLU A 55 -4.13 13.01 16.66
C GLU A 55 -3.61 14.41 17.06
N LYS A 56 -3.41 15.32 16.10
CA LYS A 56 -2.90 16.69 16.37
C LYS A 56 -3.97 17.75 16.14
#